data_AF-A0A292RTP8-F1
#
_entry.id   AF-A0A292RTP8-F1
#
_cell.length_a   1.000
_cell.length_b   1.000
_cell.length_c   1.000
_cell.angle_alpha   90.00
_cell.angle_beta   90.00
_cell.angle_gamma   90.00
#
_symmetry.space_group_name_H-M   'P 1'
#
loop_
_entity.id
_entity.type
_entity.pdbx_description
1 polymer ?
#
loop_
_entity_poly.entity_id
_entity_poly.type
_entity_poly.pdbx_seq_one_letter_code
_entity_poly.pdbx_strand_id
1 'polypeptide(L)'
;MYKKSFIKDFSFPEGLIFEDIPFFAQCWLNAEKISYDLEPLYFYRKSSSSIITNAGKNFIDIFEINKITSKIFEASGKFEKYRTILLVSQMESSLVRTLETSGSTKREMFNLLQKTYGNIDFSQYDMNILKRKNIYYAYQTILNKSYRDFRHFETHLKGRA
;
A
#
# COMPACT_ATOMS: atom_id res chain seq x y z
N MET A 1 -7.65 16.07 -11.45
CA MET A 1 -7.22 16.57 -12.78
C MET A 1 -5.82 17.13 -12.67
N TYR A 2 -4.99 17.02 -13.72
CA TYR A 2 -3.60 17.50 -13.73
C TYR A 2 -3.37 18.51 -14.85
N LYS A 3 -2.59 19.57 -14.60
CA LYS A 3 -2.10 20.46 -15.66
C LYS A 3 -1.05 19.72 -16.49
N LYS A 4 -1.13 19.77 -17.82
CA LYS A 4 -0.16 19.08 -18.69
C LYS A 4 1.29 19.52 -18.44
N SER A 5 1.51 20.83 -18.25
CA SER A 5 2.84 21.37 -17.95
C SER A 5 3.41 20.89 -16.62
N PHE A 6 2.56 20.44 -15.69
CA PHE A 6 2.98 19.96 -14.37
C PHE A 6 3.50 18.52 -14.42
N ILE A 7 2.95 17.65 -15.28
CA ILE A 7 3.25 16.21 -15.30
C ILE A 7 4.30 15.81 -16.34
N LYS A 8 5.01 16.77 -16.95
CA LYS A 8 5.79 16.55 -18.17
C LYS A 8 6.82 15.42 -18.06
N ASP A 9 7.39 15.24 -16.88
CA ASP A 9 8.49 14.28 -16.63
C ASP A 9 8.06 13.11 -15.73
N PHE A 10 6.76 12.98 -15.43
CA PHE A 10 6.24 11.91 -14.58
C PHE A 10 5.78 10.72 -15.43
N SER A 11 6.12 9.52 -14.98
CA SER A 11 5.78 8.29 -15.69
C SER A 11 5.10 7.28 -14.76
N PHE A 12 4.31 6.41 -15.39
CA PHE A 12 3.82 5.19 -14.77
C PHE A 12 4.88 4.09 -14.94
N PRO A 13 5.16 3.28 -13.91
CA PRO A 13 5.98 2.10 -14.10
C PRO A 13 5.28 1.12 -15.06
N GLU A 14 6.02 0.61 -16.04
CA GLU A 14 5.49 -0.33 -17.03
C GLU A 14 5.46 -1.76 -16.47
N GLY A 15 4.43 -2.53 -16.88
CA GLY A 15 4.34 -3.96 -16.60
C GLY A 15 3.97 -4.34 -15.16
N LEU A 16 3.60 -3.37 -14.32
CA LEU A 16 3.13 -3.60 -12.95
C LEU A 16 1.70 -3.11 -12.80
N ILE A 17 0.89 -3.81 -11.99
CA ILE A 17 -0.37 -3.25 -11.51
C ILE A 17 -0.12 -2.30 -10.33
N PHE A 18 -1.06 -1.38 -10.08
CA PHE A 18 -0.93 -0.30 -9.11
C PHE A 18 0.12 0.76 -9.50
N GLU A 19 0.35 0.88 -10.81
CA GLU A 19 1.22 1.86 -11.45
C GLU A 19 0.80 3.32 -11.16
N ASP A 20 -0.47 3.51 -10.80
CA ASP A 20 -1.02 4.78 -10.36
C ASP A 20 -0.42 5.27 -9.03
N ILE A 21 -0.03 4.37 -8.13
CA ILE A 21 0.54 4.74 -6.82
C ILE A 21 1.84 5.55 -6.97
N PRO A 22 2.88 5.09 -7.71
CA PRO A 22 4.09 5.88 -7.92
C PRO A 22 3.83 7.17 -8.71
N PHE A 23 2.89 7.15 -9.65
CA PHE A 23 2.50 8.34 -10.40
C PHE A 23 1.87 9.41 -9.47
N PHE A 24 0.98 9.01 -8.56
CA PHE A 24 0.40 9.91 -7.57
C PHE A 24 1.44 10.42 -6.57
N ALA A 25 2.39 9.60 -6.14
CA ALA A 25 3.49 10.04 -5.29
C ALA A 25 4.32 11.15 -5.96
N GLN A 26 4.69 10.98 -7.24
CA GLN A 26 5.36 12.03 -8.02
C GLN A 26 4.53 13.32 -8.06
N CYS A 27 3.22 13.21 -8.30
CA CYS A 27 2.34 14.37 -8.34
C CYS A 27 2.24 15.06 -6.96
N TRP A 28 1.94 14.34 -5.89
CA TRP A 28 1.68 14.95 -4.58
C TRP A 28 2.94 15.56 -3.96
N LEU A 29 4.11 14.97 -4.19
CA LEU A 29 5.36 15.48 -3.64
C LEU A 29 5.86 16.74 -4.37
N ASN A 30 5.46 16.95 -5.62
CA ASN A 30 5.88 18.09 -6.43
C ASN A 30 4.81 19.19 -6.55
N ALA A 31 3.57 18.93 -6.12
CA ALA A 31 2.51 19.92 -6.17
C ALA A 31 2.71 21.00 -5.09
N GLU A 32 2.69 22.27 -5.51
CA GLU A 32 2.66 23.41 -4.57
C GLU A 32 1.30 23.54 -3.88
N LYS A 33 0.23 23.23 -4.60
CA LYS A 33 -1.15 23.27 -4.10
C LYS A 33 -1.97 22.14 -4.68
N ILE A 34 -2.74 21.49 -3.82
CA ILE A 34 -3.74 20.50 -4.20
C ILE A 34 -5.10 21.08 -3.81
N SER A 35 -6.06 21.03 -4.74
CA SER A 35 -7.47 21.41 -4.48
C SER A 35 -8.31 20.15 -4.54
N TYR A 36 -9.30 20.06 -3.65
CA TYR A 36 -10.20 18.91 -3.55
C TYR A 36 -11.64 19.39 -3.47
N ASP A 37 -12.52 18.72 -4.21
CA ASP A 37 -13.96 18.95 -4.23
C ASP A 37 -14.65 17.70 -3.69
N LEU A 38 -15.60 17.90 -2.76
CA LEU A 38 -16.35 16.84 -2.09
C LEU A 38 -17.57 16.39 -2.91
N GLU A 39 -17.91 17.10 -3.98
CA GLU A 39 -19.02 16.72 -4.84
C GLU A 39 -18.75 15.39 -5.57
N PRO A 40 -19.71 14.44 -5.60
CA PRO A 40 -19.53 13.12 -6.20
C PRO A 40 -19.66 13.17 -7.73
N LEU A 41 -18.76 13.92 -8.39
CA LEU A 41 -18.81 14.20 -9.83
C LEU A 41 -18.26 13.06 -10.72
N TYR A 42 -17.69 12.02 -10.11
CA TYR A 42 -17.11 10.88 -10.83
C TYR A 42 -17.64 9.55 -10.31
N PHE A 43 -18.21 8.74 -11.20
CA PHE A 43 -18.75 7.41 -10.88
C PHE A 43 -17.79 6.31 -11.32
N TYR A 44 -17.37 5.47 -10.36
CA TYR A 44 -16.47 4.36 -10.63
C TYR A 44 -17.19 3.23 -11.38
N ARG A 45 -16.62 2.77 -12.50
CA ARG A 45 -17.14 1.62 -13.25
C ARG A 45 -16.59 0.33 -12.65
N LYS A 46 -17.47 -0.60 -12.29
CA LYS A 46 -17.11 -1.94 -11.81
C LYS A 46 -17.53 -2.99 -12.84
N SER A 47 -16.60 -3.85 -13.24
CA SER A 47 -16.88 -5.05 -14.03
C SER A 47 -16.23 -6.26 -13.36
N SER A 48 -16.80 -7.44 -13.55
CA SER A 48 -16.21 -8.70 -13.07
C SER A 48 -14.85 -9.00 -13.70
N SER A 49 -14.55 -8.40 -14.86
CA SER A 49 -13.28 -8.49 -15.57
C SER A 49 -12.21 -7.50 -15.10
N SER A 50 -12.51 -6.63 -14.11
CA SER A 50 -11.53 -5.66 -13.61
C SER A 50 -10.34 -6.38 -12.96
N ILE A 51 -9.13 -5.83 -13.21
CA ILE A 51 -7.87 -6.30 -12.62
C ILE A 51 -7.97 -6.33 -11.09
N ILE A 52 -8.68 -5.37 -10.49
CA ILE A 52 -8.87 -5.29 -9.03
C ILE A 52 -9.85 -6.38 -8.53
N THR A 53 -10.79 -6.83 -9.38
CA THR A 53 -11.79 -7.83 -9.01
C THR A 53 -11.21 -9.26 -9.03
N ASN A 54 -10.21 -9.51 -9.87
CA ASN A 54 -9.51 -10.79 -9.91
C ASN A 54 -8.27 -10.76 -9.00
N ALA A 55 -8.51 -10.82 -7.69
CA ALA A 55 -7.46 -10.95 -6.68
C ALA A 55 -6.59 -12.18 -6.96
N GLY A 56 -5.41 -11.94 -7.53
CA GLY A 56 -4.56 -12.97 -8.12
C GLY A 56 -3.08 -12.69 -7.93
N LYS A 57 -2.24 -13.44 -8.66
CA LYS A 57 -0.78 -13.39 -8.50
C LYS A 57 -0.18 -11.99 -8.68
N ASN A 58 -0.78 -11.16 -9.54
CA ASN A 58 -0.33 -9.81 -9.81
C ASN A 58 -0.39 -8.89 -8.57
N PHE A 59 -1.15 -9.25 -7.53
CA PHE A 59 -1.18 -8.45 -6.28
C PHE A 59 0.17 -8.46 -5.55
N ILE A 60 1.08 -9.37 -5.91
CA ILE A 60 2.48 -9.36 -5.45
C ILE A 60 3.22 -8.10 -5.92
N ASP A 61 2.80 -7.47 -7.03
CA ASP A 61 3.42 -6.26 -7.57
C ASP A 61 3.40 -5.10 -6.56
N ILE A 62 2.48 -5.11 -5.59
CA ILE A 62 2.41 -4.09 -4.54
C ILE A 62 3.74 -3.92 -3.79
N PHE A 63 4.50 -5.00 -3.62
CA PHE A 63 5.79 -4.93 -2.93
C PHE A 63 6.85 -4.21 -3.78
N GLU A 64 6.81 -4.36 -5.11
CA GLU A 64 7.71 -3.63 -6.00
C GLU A 64 7.27 -2.17 -6.16
N ILE A 65 5.98 -1.93 -6.31
CA ILE A 65 5.38 -0.60 -6.31
C ILE A 65 5.74 0.18 -5.04
N ASN A 66 5.73 -0.46 -3.87
CA ASN A 66 6.14 0.16 -2.62
C ASN A 66 7.62 0.57 -2.65
N LYS A 67 8.53 -0.25 -3.21
CA LYS A 67 9.95 0.13 -3.36
C LYS A 67 10.14 1.32 -4.31
N ILE A 68 9.45 1.31 -5.45
CA ILE A 68 9.48 2.42 -6.41
C ILE A 68 8.99 3.70 -5.74
N THR A 69 7.89 3.61 -5.00
CA THR A 69 7.32 4.73 -4.25
C THR A 69 8.31 5.25 -3.19
N SER A 70 8.97 4.38 -2.43
CA SER A 70 9.99 4.81 -1.45
C SER A 70 11.13 5.59 -2.11
N LYS A 71 11.65 5.12 -3.26
CA LYS A 71 12.68 5.84 -4.02
C LYS A 71 12.22 7.25 -4.46
N ILE A 72 10.94 7.39 -4.85
CA ILE A 72 10.37 8.70 -5.20
C ILE A 72 10.35 9.63 -3.98
N PHE A 73 9.95 9.13 -2.81
CA PHE A 73 9.98 9.92 -1.58
C PHE A 73 11.41 10.30 -1.18
N GLU A 74 12.37 9.38 -1.26
CA GLU A 74 13.80 9.63 -1.01
C GLU A 74 14.35 10.73 -1.93
N ALA A 75 14.11 10.61 -3.24
CA ALA A 75 14.56 11.59 -4.23
C ALA A 75 13.90 12.97 -4.08
N SER A 76 12.71 13.04 -3.48
CA SER A 76 11.99 14.31 -3.30
C SER A 76 12.55 15.24 -2.22
N GLY A 77 13.48 14.74 -1.39
CA GLY A 77 13.97 15.43 -0.18
C GLY A 77 12.92 15.53 0.94
N LYS A 78 11.72 14.95 0.77
CA LYS A 78 10.61 15.00 1.74
C LYS A 78 10.41 13.66 2.48
N PHE A 79 11.29 12.68 2.28
CA PHE A 79 11.18 11.36 2.89
C PHE A 79 11.06 11.44 4.41
N GLU A 80 11.98 12.11 5.09
CA GLU A 80 11.98 12.23 6.56
C GLU A 80 10.68 12.79 7.12
N LYS A 81 10.09 13.76 6.43
CA LYS A 81 8.80 14.35 6.82
C LYS A 81 7.64 13.36 6.74
N TYR A 82 7.66 12.45 5.76
CA TYR A 82 6.52 11.58 5.45
C TYR A 82 6.76 10.09 5.70
N ARG A 83 7.96 9.68 6.12
CA ARG A 83 8.37 8.26 6.23
C ARG A 83 7.40 7.42 7.04
N THR A 84 6.84 7.97 8.13
CA THR A 84 5.85 7.25 8.96
C THR A 84 4.54 7.02 8.23
N ILE A 85 4.02 8.04 7.54
CA ILE A 85 2.75 7.93 6.80
C ILE A 85 2.95 7.00 5.59
N LEU A 86 4.09 7.11 4.91
CA LEU A 86 4.46 6.21 3.83
C LEU A 86 4.50 4.76 4.31
N LEU A 87 5.21 4.48 5.42
CA LEU A 87 5.29 3.13 5.99
C LEU A 87 3.89 2.59 6.32
N VAL A 88 3.06 3.37 7.01
CA VAL A 88 1.67 2.99 7.34
C VAL A 88 0.88 2.66 6.08
N SER A 89 0.96 3.50 5.05
CA SER A 89 0.24 3.31 3.78
C SER A 89 0.70 2.03 3.06
N GLN A 90 2.00 1.76 3.04
CA GLN A 90 2.58 0.57 2.40
C GLN A 90 2.22 -0.71 3.17
N MET A 91 2.21 -0.66 4.50
CA MET A 91 1.74 -1.74 5.34
C MET A 91 0.26 -2.01 5.09
N GLU A 92 -0.58 -0.98 5.09
CA GLU A 92 -2.02 -1.13 4.87
C GLU A 92 -2.34 -1.72 3.50
N SER A 93 -1.74 -1.18 2.44
CA SER A 93 -1.95 -1.68 1.08
C SER A 93 -1.51 -3.14 0.94
N SER A 94 -0.33 -3.49 1.45
CA SER A 94 0.21 -4.86 1.32
C SER A 94 -0.63 -5.87 2.10
N LEU A 95 -1.09 -5.52 3.32
CA LEU A 95 -1.91 -6.42 4.13
C LEU A 95 -3.29 -6.62 3.51
N VAL A 96 -3.97 -5.54 3.09
CA VAL A 96 -5.29 -5.64 2.46
C VAL A 96 -5.25 -6.58 1.25
N ARG A 97 -4.26 -6.40 0.36
CA ARG A 97 -4.10 -7.27 -0.82
C ARG A 97 -3.78 -8.72 -0.43
N THR A 98 -3.01 -8.94 0.64
CA THR A 98 -2.78 -10.29 1.19
C THR A 98 -4.07 -10.93 1.71
N LEU A 99 -4.98 -10.16 2.32
CA LEU A 99 -6.25 -10.66 2.84
C LEU A 99 -7.23 -11.00 1.71
N GLU A 100 -7.19 -10.28 0.60
CA GLU A 100 -8.04 -10.48 -0.58
C GLU A 100 -7.61 -11.67 -1.46
N THR A 101 -6.32 -12.03 -1.47
CA THR A 101 -5.85 -13.20 -2.23
C THR A 101 -6.25 -14.52 -1.56
N SER A 102 -5.95 -15.64 -2.21
CA SER A 102 -6.21 -16.99 -1.69
C SER A 102 -5.11 -17.98 -2.11
N GLY A 103 -5.21 -19.24 -1.65
CA GLY A 103 -4.33 -20.32 -2.08
C GLY A 103 -2.83 -20.07 -1.86
N SER A 104 -2.02 -20.46 -2.85
CA SER A 104 -0.56 -20.29 -2.84
C SER A 104 -0.14 -18.82 -2.86
N THR A 105 -0.84 -17.97 -3.61
CA THR A 105 -0.57 -16.52 -3.68
C THR A 105 -0.67 -15.87 -2.30
N LYS A 106 -1.69 -16.20 -1.49
CA LYS A 106 -1.79 -15.66 -0.11
C LYS A 106 -0.57 -16.04 0.74
N ARG A 107 -0.09 -17.28 0.62
CA ARG A 107 1.09 -17.75 1.35
C ARG A 107 2.34 -17.00 0.91
N GLU A 108 2.51 -16.81 -0.39
CA GLU A 108 3.60 -16.03 -0.97
C GLU A 108 3.58 -14.58 -0.48
N MET A 109 2.42 -13.93 -0.54
CA MET A 109 2.25 -12.56 -0.03
C MET A 109 2.51 -12.46 1.47
N PHE A 110 2.04 -13.43 2.28
CA PHE A 110 2.33 -13.46 3.72
C PHE A 110 3.84 -13.57 3.98
N ASN A 111 4.56 -14.43 3.26
CA ASN A 111 6.01 -14.54 3.39
C ASN A 111 6.70 -13.23 3.00
N LEU A 112 6.24 -12.54 1.96
CA LEU A 112 6.74 -11.23 1.56
C LEU A 112 6.46 -10.17 2.63
N LEU A 113 5.28 -10.17 3.26
CA LEU A 113 4.97 -9.28 4.38
C LEU A 113 5.98 -9.46 5.53
N GLN A 114 6.23 -10.70 5.94
CA GLN A 114 7.21 -10.99 6.98
C GLN A 114 8.62 -10.56 6.58
N LYS A 115 9.03 -10.86 5.35
CA LYS A 115 10.35 -10.48 4.83
C LYS A 115 10.54 -8.97 4.79
N THR A 116 9.52 -8.22 4.35
CA THR A 116 9.61 -6.78 4.15
C THR A 116 9.46 -6.00 5.45
N TYR A 117 8.53 -6.39 6.32
CA TYR A 117 8.15 -5.59 7.49
C TYR A 117 8.52 -6.24 8.83
N GLY A 118 8.95 -7.51 8.85
CA GLY A 118 9.21 -8.29 10.07
C GLY A 118 10.34 -7.76 10.95
N ASN A 119 11.32 -7.05 10.36
CA ASN A 119 12.50 -6.56 11.06
C ASN A 119 12.55 -5.02 11.14
N ILE A 120 11.41 -4.35 10.95
CA ILE A 120 11.37 -2.89 11.02
C ILE A 120 11.54 -2.43 12.46
N ASP A 121 12.52 -1.56 12.67
CA ASP A 121 12.66 -0.81 13.91
C ASP A 121 11.66 0.36 13.93
N PHE A 122 10.50 0.12 14.53
CA PHE A 122 9.43 1.12 14.65
C PHE A 122 9.83 2.34 15.49
N SER A 123 10.89 2.25 16.31
CA SER A 123 11.36 3.39 17.12
C SER A 123 11.91 4.53 16.25
N GLN A 124 12.26 4.25 15.00
CA GLN A 124 12.70 5.24 14.02
C GLN A 124 11.53 6.04 13.43
N TYR A 125 10.28 5.70 13.72
CA TYR A 125 9.11 6.33 13.13
C TYR A 125 8.31 7.11 14.19
N ASP A 126 7.40 7.97 13.73
CA ASP A 126 6.53 8.72 14.62
C ASP A 126 5.51 7.78 15.30
N MET A 127 5.79 7.46 16.56
CA MET A 127 4.98 6.56 17.36
C MET A 127 3.56 7.09 17.65
N ASN A 128 3.35 8.42 17.61
CA ASN A 128 2.01 8.99 17.78
C ASN A 128 1.13 8.70 16.57
N ILE A 129 1.73 8.74 15.37
CA ILE A 129 1.02 8.36 14.14
C ILE A 129 0.77 6.85 14.13
N LEU A 130 1.79 6.03 14.42
CA LEU A 130 1.67 4.57 14.39
C LEU A 130 0.59 4.04 15.34
N LYS A 131 0.59 4.47 16.61
CA LYS A 131 -0.36 4.00 17.62
C LYS A 131 -1.82 4.40 17.33
N ARG A 132 -2.05 5.40 16.47
CA ARG A 132 -3.41 5.79 16.04
C ARG A 132 -3.93 4.93 14.90
N LYS A 133 -3.10 4.06 14.32
CA LYS A 133 -3.46 3.27 13.13
C LYS A 133 -3.60 1.80 13.51
N ASN A 134 -4.78 1.24 13.28
CA ASN A 134 -5.06 -0.18 13.53
C ASN A 134 -4.06 -1.12 12.83
N ILE A 135 -3.52 -0.69 11.68
CA ILE A 135 -2.54 -1.45 10.91
C ILE A 135 -1.26 -1.74 11.70
N TYR A 136 -0.82 -0.83 12.57
CA TYR A 136 0.38 -1.03 13.38
C TYR A 136 0.22 -2.26 14.29
N TYR A 137 -0.90 -2.34 15.01
CA TYR A 137 -1.21 -3.47 15.89
C TYR A 137 -1.46 -4.77 15.12
N ALA A 138 -2.13 -4.68 13.96
CA ALA A 138 -2.34 -5.83 13.09
C ALA A 138 -1.01 -6.44 12.65
N TYR A 139 -0.05 -5.60 12.23
CA TYR A 139 1.28 -6.06 11.85
C TYR A 139 2.08 -6.65 13.00
N GLN A 140 2.09 -6.02 14.18
CA GLN A 140 2.75 -6.60 15.35
C GLN A 140 2.20 -8.00 15.70
N THR A 141 0.90 -8.20 15.47
CA THR A 141 0.24 -9.49 15.68
C THR A 141 0.55 -10.50 14.58
N ILE A 142 0.58 -10.08 13.31
CA ILE A 142 0.71 -10.93 12.13
C ILE A 142 2.17 -11.33 11.88
N LEU A 143 3.11 -10.40 12.01
CA LEU A 143 4.51 -10.64 11.67
C LEU A 143 5.18 -11.70 12.56
N ASN A 144 4.71 -11.84 13.80
CA ASN A 144 5.21 -12.81 14.77
C ASN A 144 4.53 -14.19 14.67
N LYS A 145 3.59 -14.38 13.75
CA LYS A 145 2.81 -15.61 13.61
C LYS A 145 3.40 -16.54 12.55
N SER A 146 3.15 -17.84 12.69
CA SER A 146 3.30 -18.76 11.56
C SER A 146 2.18 -18.50 10.54
N TYR A 147 2.36 -18.94 9.29
CA TYR A 147 1.30 -18.84 8.28
C TYR A 147 0.00 -19.54 8.73
N ARG A 148 0.11 -20.63 9.50
CA ARG A 148 -1.03 -21.34 10.08
C ARG A 148 -1.80 -20.45 11.05
N ASP A 149 -1.10 -19.77 11.96
CA ASP A 149 -1.73 -18.88 12.95
C ASP A 149 -2.33 -17.64 12.30
N PHE A 150 -1.69 -17.12 11.24
CA PHE A 150 -2.26 -16.06 10.42
C PHE A 150 -3.59 -16.47 9.79
N ARG A 151 -3.69 -17.68 9.23
CA ARG A 151 -4.94 -18.20 8.65
C ARG A 151 -6.04 -18.36 9.70
N HIS A 152 -5.70 -18.79 10.91
CA HIS A 152 -6.67 -18.81 12.02
C HIS A 152 -7.15 -17.40 12.38
N PHE A 153 -6.23 -16.43 12.48
CA PHE A 153 -6.58 -15.04 12.75
C PHE A 153 -7.48 -14.42 11.67
N GLU A 154 -7.18 -14.68 10.39
CA GLU A 154 -8.00 -14.20 9.26
C GLU A 154 -9.45 -14.69 9.35
N THR A 155 -9.68 -15.95 9.72
CA THR A 155 -11.04 -16.49 9.88
C THR A 155 -11.84 -15.75 10.96
N HIS A 156 -11.19 -15.34 12.05
CA HIS A 156 -11.84 -14.57 13.11
C HIS A 156 -12.21 -13.15 12.66
N LEU A 157 -11.44 -12.55 11.76
CA LEU A 157 -11.78 -11.26 11.15
C LEU A 157 -13.00 -11.36 10.24
N LYS A 158 -13.10 -12.43 9.45
CA LYS A 158 -14.23 -12.64 8.54
C LYS A 158 -15.52 -13.08 9.24
N GLY A 159 -15.42 -13.76 10.39
CA GLY A 159 -16.58 -14.20 11.18
C GLY A 159 -17.24 -13.13 12.05
N ARG A 160 -16.77 -11.88 12.01
CA ARG A 160 -17.36 -10.72 12.71
C ARG A 160 -18.01 -9.70 11.77
N ALA A 161 -18.05 -9.99 10.47
CA ALA A 161 -18.66 -9.15 9.43
C ALA A 161 -20.04 -9.67 9.05
#